data_AF-A0AAD9HVE1-F1
#
_entry.id   AF-A0AAD9HVE1-F1
#
_cell.length_a   1.000
_cell.length_b   1.000
_cell.length_c   1.000
_cell.angle_alpha   90.00
_cell.angle_beta   90.00
_cell.angle_gamma   90.00
#
_symmetry.space_group_name_H-M   'P 1'
#
loop_
_entity.id
_entity.type
_entity.pdbx_description
1 polymer ?
#
loop_
_entity_poly.entity_id
_entity_poly.type
_entity_poly.pdbx_seq_one_letter_code
_entity_poly.pdbx_strand_id
1 'polypeptide(L)'
;MSEPKSVAIVGAGIFGLSLAVALSKRQYRVAVFDRYRYDETNYAPDLDGSTQAASVDHNKIFRASYGTDLHYQRLALESWSAWERINEQRHGEEDESQRSNLLIGCGMLRVQPTASLDPLECETLSNFERECLRYTQFVKSDPADRERAAERGWDAKLLDFEIPGSSPAQTYEAVLDSLAGFTKCSEACAYFHKLALRQGVAFHFGPEKGAFDGMIEESSSTPGRKKAVGVKTKNGASHKADVVVVAAGSSTTQILPELSYHLESSAGSVVTFRVDETDSALWDKYSPERFPVITWRSAPRNAVGKDSGSVYVLPRTADGLVKIGFRGIKFTNFQPAPPGASFNQEGKWSVPLPPADCRIVPEPAREAIKKFVSTFLPDFAGVDFNSTKLCWYTDSLDNSFVIDYVPTYADKSVFVATGGSGHGAKFLPVLGEHAADILQHGDRSTSFMRPHWRWREDARRGNGLEEGPSGPRNIGTMKTSA
;
A
#
# COMPACT_ATOMS: atom_id res chain seq x y z
N MET A 1 -37.31 -8.32 14.45
CA MET A 1 -36.06 -8.36 13.67
C MET A 1 -34.94 -8.67 14.65
N SER A 2 -34.05 -9.64 14.36
CA SER A 2 -32.89 -9.91 15.21
C SER A 2 -32.00 -8.67 15.29
N GLU A 3 -31.33 -8.43 16.42
CA GLU A 3 -30.39 -7.31 16.52
C GLU A 3 -29.28 -7.44 15.45
N PRO A 4 -28.83 -6.31 14.86
CA PRO A 4 -27.73 -6.31 13.91
C PRO A 4 -26.46 -6.88 14.54
N LYS A 5 -25.75 -7.75 13.82
CA LYS A 5 -24.42 -8.21 14.25
C LYS A 5 -23.47 -7.02 14.39
N SER A 6 -22.65 -7.04 15.42
CA SER A 6 -21.71 -5.99 15.77
C SER A 6 -20.26 -6.37 15.47
N VAL A 7 -19.49 -5.42 14.95
CA VAL A 7 -18.10 -5.61 14.56
C VAL A 7 -17.23 -4.51 15.16
N ALA A 8 -16.16 -4.91 15.85
CA ALA A 8 -15.11 -4.01 16.31
C ALA A 8 -13.90 -4.13 15.38
N ILE A 9 -13.53 -3.06 14.68
CA ILE A 9 -12.39 -3.02 13.75
C ILE A 9 -11.22 -2.30 14.42
N VAL A 10 -10.08 -2.97 14.55
CA VAL A 10 -8.84 -2.39 15.07
C VAL A 10 -7.96 -1.95 13.91
N GLY A 11 -7.85 -0.63 13.73
CA GLY A 11 -7.11 0.04 12.66
C GLY A 11 -8.03 0.80 11.71
N ALA A 12 -7.83 2.11 11.60
CA ALA A 12 -8.56 3.01 10.70
C ALA A 12 -7.70 3.44 9.49
N GLY A 13 -6.86 2.53 9.00
CA GLY A 13 -6.14 2.66 7.73
C GLY A 13 -6.96 2.14 6.55
N ILE A 14 -6.29 1.87 5.43
CA ILE A 14 -6.93 1.43 4.17
C ILE A 14 -7.90 0.26 4.35
N PHE A 15 -7.44 -0.83 4.98
CA PHE A 15 -8.22 -2.06 5.10
C PHE A 15 -9.42 -1.86 6.03
N GLY A 16 -9.20 -1.24 7.19
CA GLY A 16 -10.25 -1.01 8.18
C GLY A 16 -11.33 -0.04 7.70
N LEU A 17 -10.95 1.08 7.06
CA LEU A 17 -11.90 2.03 6.49
C LEU A 17 -12.74 1.42 5.37
N SER A 18 -12.09 0.72 4.43
CA SER A 18 -12.77 0.05 3.33
C SER A 18 -13.82 -0.94 3.87
N LEU A 19 -13.42 -1.78 4.82
CA LEU A 19 -14.27 -2.80 5.41
C LEU A 19 -15.39 -2.20 6.27
N ALA A 20 -15.13 -1.11 7.00
CA ALA A 20 -16.15 -0.42 7.79
C ALA A 20 -17.31 0.11 6.91
N VAL A 21 -16.97 0.72 5.76
CA VAL A 21 -17.95 1.18 4.76
C VAL A 21 -18.73 -0.01 4.19
N ALA A 22 -18.06 -1.10 3.84
CA ALA A 22 -18.73 -2.26 3.27
C ALA A 22 -19.66 -2.98 4.27
N LEU A 23 -19.25 -3.13 5.53
CA LEU A 23 -20.04 -3.79 6.57
C LEU A 23 -21.26 -2.97 7.01
N SER A 24 -21.12 -1.64 7.12
CA SER A 24 -22.25 -0.78 7.49
C SER A 24 -23.36 -0.79 6.43
N LYS A 25 -23.02 -0.82 5.13
CA LYS A 25 -24.00 -1.06 4.04
C LYS A 25 -24.73 -2.41 4.15
N ARG A 26 -24.08 -3.41 4.77
CA ARG A 26 -24.63 -4.75 5.02
C ARG A 26 -25.34 -4.86 6.37
N GLN A 27 -25.74 -3.72 6.95
CA GLN A 27 -26.48 -3.63 8.20
C GLN A 27 -25.73 -4.18 9.42
N TYR A 28 -24.39 -4.17 9.43
CA TYR A 28 -23.65 -4.42 10.66
C TYR A 28 -23.53 -3.15 11.50
N ARG A 29 -23.54 -3.29 12.83
CA ARG A 29 -23.16 -2.21 13.75
C ARG A 29 -21.64 -2.18 13.90
N VAL A 30 -20.97 -1.17 13.33
CA VAL A 30 -19.51 -1.12 13.26
C VAL A 30 -18.94 -0.05 14.19
N ALA A 31 -17.91 -0.41 14.95
CA ALA A 31 -17.05 0.52 15.68
C ALA A 31 -15.58 0.33 15.26
N VAL A 32 -14.87 1.43 15.01
CA VAL A 32 -13.47 1.42 14.57
C VAL A 32 -12.59 2.08 15.63
N PHE A 33 -11.44 1.45 15.91
CA PHE A 33 -10.49 1.85 16.95
C PHE A 33 -9.12 2.10 16.34
N ASP A 34 -8.55 3.28 16.53
CA ASP A 34 -7.17 3.58 16.12
C ASP A 34 -6.44 4.45 17.15
N ARG A 35 -5.14 4.21 17.31
CA ARG A 35 -4.29 4.96 18.25
C ARG A 35 -4.01 6.39 17.79
N TYR A 36 -4.16 6.70 16.51
CA TYR A 36 -3.91 8.03 15.96
C TYR A 36 -5.17 8.90 15.99
N ARG A 37 -5.00 10.23 16.03
CA ARG A 37 -6.08 11.23 16.13
C ARG A 37 -6.53 11.71 14.75
N TYR A 38 -7.08 10.82 13.93
CA TYR A 38 -7.46 11.17 12.54
C TYR A 38 -8.66 12.12 12.44
N ASP A 39 -9.46 12.23 13.50
CA ASP A 39 -10.48 13.26 13.68
C ASP A 39 -9.90 14.66 13.76
N GLU A 40 -8.66 14.81 14.25
CA GLU A 40 -7.97 16.09 14.35
C GLU A 40 -7.02 16.33 13.18
N THR A 41 -6.28 15.29 12.78
CA THR A 41 -5.26 15.43 11.74
C THR A 41 -5.84 15.33 10.34
N ASN A 42 -7.06 14.81 10.18
CA ASN A 42 -7.68 14.53 8.89
C ASN A 42 -6.76 13.72 7.95
N TYR A 43 -5.99 12.77 8.53
CA TYR A 43 -4.97 11.97 7.84
C TYR A 43 -3.83 12.78 7.19
N ALA A 44 -3.66 14.07 7.52
CA ALA A 44 -2.62 14.91 6.95
C ALA A 44 -1.22 14.34 7.24
N PRO A 45 -0.35 14.17 6.23
CA PRO A 45 1.04 13.77 6.44
C PRO A 45 1.79 14.79 7.31
N ASP A 46 2.67 14.27 8.16
CA ASP A 46 3.67 15.01 8.94
C ASP A 46 3.14 16.10 9.90
N LEU A 47 1.82 16.22 10.10
CA LEU A 47 1.21 17.23 10.97
C LEU A 47 1.61 17.09 12.46
N ASP A 48 1.63 15.85 12.98
CA ASP A 48 1.97 15.56 14.38
C ASP A 48 3.37 14.92 14.54
N GLY A 49 4.06 14.68 13.42
CA GLY A 49 5.39 14.05 13.38
C GLY A 49 5.49 12.64 13.98
N SER A 50 4.38 12.05 14.41
CA SER A 50 4.28 10.81 15.18
C SER A 50 3.50 9.71 14.47
N THR A 51 2.65 10.08 13.50
CA THR A 51 1.81 9.13 12.76
C THR A 51 2.62 8.30 11.77
N GLN A 52 2.66 6.98 12.01
CA GLN A 52 3.42 6.01 11.20
C GLN A 52 2.55 5.13 10.28
N ALA A 53 1.28 5.47 10.10
CA ALA A 53 0.40 4.66 9.27
C ALA A 53 0.80 4.75 7.79
N ALA A 54 0.91 3.60 7.10
CA ALA A 54 1.21 3.55 5.67
C ALA A 54 0.16 4.26 4.79
N SER A 55 -1.04 4.43 5.32
CA SER A 55 -2.18 5.13 4.73
C SER A 55 -2.05 6.66 4.78
N VAL A 56 -1.15 7.19 5.63
CA VAL A 56 -0.88 8.63 5.76
C VAL A 56 0.30 8.97 4.85
N ASP A 57 -0.04 9.42 3.65
CA ASP A 57 0.88 9.76 2.57
C ASP A 57 0.16 10.68 1.56
N HIS A 58 0.88 11.62 0.96
CA HIS A 58 0.31 12.53 -0.03
C HIS A 58 -0.25 11.79 -1.23
N ASN A 59 0.47 10.78 -1.73
CA ASN A 59 0.08 10.04 -2.92
C ASN A 59 0.55 8.58 -2.89
N LYS A 60 -0.12 7.67 -3.61
CA LYS A 60 0.32 6.27 -3.77
C LYS A 60 0.09 5.82 -5.20
N ILE A 61 1.02 5.06 -5.76
CA ILE A 61 0.91 4.59 -7.16
C ILE A 61 -0.35 3.75 -7.34
N PHE A 62 -1.11 4.11 -8.37
CA PHE A 62 -2.15 3.27 -8.96
C PHE A 62 -1.63 2.67 -10.26
N ARG A 63 -1.76 1.35 -10.42
CA ARG A 63 -1.51 0.65 -11.68
C ARG A 63 -2.25 -0.68 -11.69
N ALA A 64 -2.66 -1.10 -12.88
CA ALA A 64 -3.23 -2.42 -13.15
C ALA A 64 -2.20 -3.43 -13.70
N SER A 65 -0.99 -2.99 -14.06
CA SER A 65 0.09 -3.91 -14.46
C SER A 65 0.54 -4.80 -13.30
N TYR A 66 0.30 -6.10 -13.41
CA TYR A 66 0.65 -7.10 -12.39
C TYR A 66 1.46 -8.28 -12.94
N GLY A 67 1.92 -8.21 -14.19
CA GLY A 67 2.64 -9.32 -14.83
C GLY A 67 1.74 -10.53 -14.93
N THR A 68 2.11 -11.62 -14.26
CA THR A 68 1.38 -12.89 -14.26
C THR A 68 0.24 -12.97 -13.24
N ASP A 69 0.13 -12.00 -12.32
CA ASP A 69 -0.88 -12.03 -11.25
C ASP A 69 -2.23 -11.44 -11.72
N LEU A 70 -2.88 -12.15 -12.64
CA LEU A 70 -4.11 -11.69 -13.31
C LEU A 70 -5.27 -11.36 -12.37
N HIS A 71 -5.37 -12.05 -11.24
CA HIS A 71 -6.38 -11.77 -10.21
C HIS A 71 -6.20 -10.36 -9.62
N TYR A 72 -4.96 -9.93 -9.36
CA TYR A 72 -4.69 -8.55 -8.92
C TYR A 72 -4.83 -7.53 -10.03
N GLN A 73 -4.51 -7.89 -11.28
CA GLN A 73 -4.82 -7.04 -12.44
C GLN A 73 -6.32 -6.76 -12.51
N ARG A 74 -7.16 -7.79 -12.46
CA ARG A 74 -8.63 -7.65 -12.50
C ARG A 74 -9.16 -6.86 -11.31
N LEU A 75 -8.68 -7.10 -10.10
CA LEU A 75 -9.04 -6.31 -8.92
C LEU A 75 -8.61 -4.83 -9.07
N ALA A 76 -7.48 -4.56 -9.71
CA ALA A 76 -7.03 -3.20 -9.96
C ALA A 76 -7.90 -2.53 -11.02
N LEU A 77 -8.34 -3.23 -12.06
CA LEU A 77 -9.29 -2.70 -13.04
C LEU A 77 -10.65 -2.38 -12.38
N GLU A 78 -11.17 -3.28 -11.56
CA GLU A 78 -12.38 -3.02 -10.76
C GLU A 78 -12.21 -1.79 -9.87
N SER A 79 -11.05 -1.67 -9.21
CA SER A 79 -10.74 -0.52 -8.38
C SER A 79 -10.58 0.77 -9.17
N TRP A 80 -10.08 0.74 -10.40
CA TRP A 80 -9.98 1.90 -11.28
C TRP A 80 -11.37 2.45 -11.58
N SER A 81 -12.29 1.59 -12.05
CA SER A 81 -13.68 2.00 -12.30
C SER A 81 -14.39 2.51 -11.04
N ALA A 82 -14.06 1.95 -9.87
CA ALA A 82 -14.60 2.45 -8.61
C ALA A 82 -14.06 3.84 -8.24
N TRP A 83 -12.78 4.09 -8.47
CA TRP A 83 -12.19 5.42 -8.27
C TRP A 83 -12.74 6.46 -9.23
N GLU A 84 -12.91 6.13 -10.51
CA GLU A 84 -13.52 7.03 -11.51
C GLU A 84 -14.93 7.44 -11.07
N ARG A 85 -15.76 6.49 -10.64
CA ARG A 85 -17.10 6.80 -10.10
C ARG A 85 -17.04 7.70 -8.86
N ILE A 86 -16.07 7.51 -7.98
CA ILE A 86 -15.88 8.40 -6.81
C ILE A 86 -15.49 9.81 -7.26
N ASN A 87 -14.58 9.93 -8.23
CA ASN A 87 -14.19 11.23 -8.80
C ASN A 87 -15.41 11.93 -9.45
N GLU A 88 -16.19 11.22 -10.26
CA GLU A 88 -17.42 11.73 -10.89
C GLU A 88 -18.43 12.22 -9.85
N GLN A 89 -18.68 11.43 -8.80
CA GLN A 89 -19.58 11.81 -7.70
C GLN A 89 -19.10 13.08 -7.00
N ARG A 90 -17.79 13.19 -6.74
CA ARG A 90 -17.20 14.34 -6.08
C ARG A 90 -17.26 15.62 -6.91
N HIS A 91 -17.18 15.52 -8.24
CA HIS A 91 -17.38 16.69 -9.11
C HIS A 91 -18.79 17.28 -9.02
N GLY A 92 -19.79 16.48 -8.62
CA GLY A 92 -21.16 16.93 -8.37
C GLY A 92 -21.41 17.52 -6.98
N GLU A 93 -20.44 17.51 -6.07
CA GLU A 93 -20.60 18.05 -4.71
C GLU A 93 -20.69 19.59 -4.73
N GLU A 94 -21.51 20.17 -3.86
CA GLU A 94 -21.69 21.63 -3.78
C GLU A 94 -20.42 22.35 -3.27
N ASP A 95 -19.72 21.71 -2.33
CA ASP A 95 -18.47 22.23 -1.74
C ASP A 95 -17.29 22.04 -2.71
N GLU A 96 -16.79 23.15 -3.27
CA GLU A 96 -15.68 23.17 -4.23
C GLU A 96 -14.40 22.52 -3.67
N SER A 97 -14.15 22.61 -2.36
CA SER A 97 -12.98 21.99 -1.72
C SER A 97 -13.02 20.46 -1.79
N GLN A 98 -14.19 19.88 -2.03
CA GLN A 98 -14.41 18.43 -2.16
C GLN A 98 -14.41 17.95 -3.60
N ARG A 99 -14.41 18.84 -4.60
CA ARG A 99 -14.44 18.49 -6.02
C ARG A 99 -13.14 17.94 -6.59
N SER A 100 -12.05 17.96 -5.81
CA SER A 100 -10.75 17.46 -6.27
C SER A 100 -10.76 15.94 -6.47
N ASN A 101 -10.09 15.49 -7.54
CA ASN A 101 -9.94 14.06 -7.82
C ASN A 101 -9.07 13.37 -6.79
N LEU A 102 -9.52 12.19 -6.34
CA LEU A 102 -8.77 11.30 -5.45
C LEU A 102 -7.88 10.34 -6.22
N LEU A 103 -8.29 9.91 -7.41
CA LEU A 103 -7.43 9.22 -8.38
C LEU A 103 -7.03 10.20 -9.47
N ILE A 104 -5.72 10.35 -9.68
CA ILE A 104 -5.15 11.16 -10.77
C ILE A 104 -4.57 10.22 -11.82
N GLY A 105 -5.24 10.14 -12.97
CA GLY A 105 -4.83 9.33 -14.12
C GLY A 105 -3.71 10.00 -14.93
N CYS A 106 -2.53 10.18 -14.32
CA CYS A 106 -1.38 10.80 -14.99
C CYS A 106 -0.57 9.84 -15.86
N GLY A 107 -0.95 8.56 -15.92
CA GLY A 107 -0.18 7.50 -16.56
C GLY A 107 1.05 7.07 -15.75
N MET A 108 1.64 5.95 -16.16
CA MET A 108 2.86 5.40 -15.57
C MET A 108 3.83 4.90 -16.64
N LEU A 109 5.04 5.46 -16.66
CA LEU A 109 6.15 5.05 -17.50
C LEU A 109 6.98 3.98 -16.78
N ARG A 110 6.90 2.74 -17.27
CA ARG A 110 7.69 1.61 -16.78
C ARG A 110 8.99 1.49 -17.56
N VAL A 111 10.04 2.09 -17.00
CA VAL A 111 11.37 2.12 -17.62
C VAL A 111 12.11 0.82 -17.33
N GLN A 112 12.62 0.20 -18.39
CA GLN A 112 13.36 -1.05 -18.35
C GLN A 112 14.81 -0.82 -17.91
N PRO A 113 15.52 -1.85 -17.40
CA PRO A 113 16.95 -1.74 -17.08
C PRO A 113 17.86 -1.72 -18.31
N THR A 114 17.32 -1.96 -19.51
CA THR A 114 18.06 -2.10 -20.78
C THR A 114 17.34 -1.37 -21.91
N ALA A 115 17.94 -1.35 -23.10
CA ALA A 115 17.33 -0.85 -24.34
C ALA A 115 16.30 -1.81 -24.97
N SER A 116 15.78 -2.78 -24.22
CA SER A 116 14.81 -3.76 -24.70
C SER A 116 13.84 -4.15 -23.61
N LEU A 117 12.64 -4.60 -23.98
CA LEU A 117 11.65 -5.09 -23.02
C LEU A 117 12.14 -6.38 -22.35
N ASP A 118 12.04 -6.46 -21.03
CA ASP A 118 12.27 -7.70 -20.31
C ASP A 118 11.10 -8.70 -20.56
N PRO A 119 11.32 -10.02 -20.37
CA PRO A 119 10.27 -11.02 -20.61
C PRO A 119 8.99 -10.80 -19.79
N LEU A 120 9.09 -10.20 -18.61
CA LEU A 120 7.93 -9.95 -17.74
C LEU A 120 7.10 -8.76 -18.26
N GLU A 121 7.75 -7.73 -18.82
CA GLU A 121 7.06 -6.62 -19.47
C GLU A 121 6.37 -7.09 -20.76
N CYS A 122 7.02 -7.96 -21.56
CA CYS A 122 6.37 -8.61 -22.71
C CYS A 122 5.15 -9.46 -22.29
N GLU A 123 5.25 -10.22 -21.20
CA GLU A 123 4.12 -10.98 -20.65
C GLU A 123 3.02 -10.03 -20.14
N THR A 124 3.39 -8.92 -19.50
CA THR A 124 2.45 -7.87 -19.07
C THR A 124 1.67 -7.32 -20.26
N LEU A 125 2.35 -6.92 -21.35
CA LEU A 125 1.70 -6.47 -22.58
C LEU A 125 0.76 -7.54 -23.17
N SER A 126 1.20 -8.80 -23.20
CA SER A 126 0.39 -9.93 -23.69
C SER A 126 -0.85 -10.18 -22.82
N ASN A 127 -0.78 -9.91 -21.53
CA ASN A 127 -1.93 -9.98 -20.62
C ASN A 127 -2.92 -8.83 -20.85
N PHE A 128 -2.43 -7.62 -21.11
CA PHE A 128 -3.30 -6.50 -21.50
C PHE A 128 -3.97 -6.76 -22.85
N GLU A 129 -3.27 -7.38 -23.82
CA GLU A 129 -3.88 -7.81 -25.08
C GLU A 129 -5.02 -8.81 -24.84
N ARG A 130 -4.78 -9.85 -24.03
CA ARG A 130 -5.78 -10.89 -23.70
C ARG A 130 -7.05 -10.34 -23.03
N GLU A 131 -6.93 -9.26 -22.28
CA GLU A 131 -8.05 -8.57 -21.62
C GLU A 131 -8.61 -7.41 -22.49
N CYS A 132 -8.20 -7.31 -23.77
CA CYS A 132 -8.60 -6.26 -24.72
C CYS A 132 -8.23 -4.84 -24.29
N LEU A 133 -7.13 -4.67 -23.55
CA LEU A 133 -6.63 -3.42 -22.97
C LEU A 133 -5.32 -2.93 -23.57
N ARG A 134 -4.78 -3.57 -24.62
CA ARG A 134 -3.51 -3.16 -25.27
C ARG A 134 -3.48 -1.70 -25.73
N TYR A 135 -4.64 -1.14 -26.08
CA TYR A 135 -4.79 0.25 -26.48
C TYR A 135 -4.38 1.26 -25.40
N THR A 136 -4.28 0.83 -24.13
CA THR A 136 -3.84 1.65 -22.98
C THR A 136 -2.32 1.59 -22.73
N GLN A 137 -1.61 0.69 -23.41
CA GLN A 137 -0.18 0.49 -23.26
C GLN A 137 0.54 1.07 -24.47
N PHE A 138 1.68 1.73 -24.29
CA PHE A 138 2.45 2.35 -25.37
C PHE A 138 3.93 2.03 -25.21
N VAL A 139 4.47 1.18 -26.06
CA VAL A 139 5.88 0.83 -26.12
C VAL A 139 6.64 1.97 -26.78
N LYS A 140 7.66 2.49 -26.10
CA LYS A 140 8.39 3.70 -26.49
C LYS A 140 9.05 3.58 -27.87
N SER A 141 9.57 2.40 -28.22
CA SER A 141 10.23 2.14 -29.50
C SER A 141 9.32 1.72 -30.64
N ASP A 142 8.04 1.42 -30.37
CA ASP A 142 7.08 0.95 -31.38
C ASP A 142 6.44 2.16 -32.11
N PRO A 143 6.61 2.29 -33.44
CA PRO A 143 6.07 3.42 -34.19
C PRO A 143 4.54 3.53 -34.15
N ALA A 144 3.81 2.41 -34.15
CA ALA A 144 2.36 2.40 -34.11
C ALA A 144 1.85 2.80 -32.71
N ASP A 145 2.58 2.43 -31.66
CA ASP A 145 2.28 2.90 -30.31
C ASP A 145 2.58 4.40 -30.15
N ARG A 146 3.64 4.92 -30.79
CA ARG A 146 3.95 6.36 -30.80
C ARG A 146 2.87 7.18 -31.49
N GLU A 147 2.43 6.74 -32.66
CA GLU A 147 1.31 7.37 -33.37
C GLU A 147 0.03 7.36 -32.51
N ARG A 148 -0.33 6.20 -31.95
CA ARG A 148 -1.50 6.09 -31.06
C ARG A 148 -1.38 6.93 -29.79
N ALA A 149 -0.17 7.06 -29.23
CA ALA A 149 0.07 7.92 -28.08
C ALA A 149 -0.13 9.40 -28.44
N ALA A 150 0.35 9.84 -29.61
CA ALA A 150 0.16 11.21 -30.09
C ALA A 150 -1.32 11.54 -30.30
N GLU A 151 -2.08 10.66 -30.98
CA GLU A 151 -3.53 10.80 -31.19
C GLU A 151 -4.32 10.93 -29.89
N ARG A 152 -3.84 10.30 -28.81
CA ARG A 152 -4.50 10.25 -27.50
C ARG A 152 -3.92 11.23 -26.48
N GLY A 153 -2.97 12.08 -26.87
CA GLY A 153 -2.35 13.08 -25.99
C GLY A 153 -1.38 12.52 -24.95
N TRP A 154 -0.84 11.32 -25.16
CA TRP A 154 0.12 10.65 -24.26
C TRP A 154 1.58 10.78 -24.68
N ASP A 155 1.88 11.17 -25.91
CA ASP A 155 3.25 11.15 -26.45
C ASP A 155 4.25 11.99 -25.63
N ALA A 156 3.81 13.14 -25.10
CA ALA A 156 4.64 13.99 -24.23
C ALA A 156 5.11 13.28 -22.94
N LYS A 157 4.48 12.17 -22.55
CA LYS A 157 4.83 11.36 -21.37
C LYS A 157 5.65 10.10 -21.71
N LEU A 158 5.86 9.79 -22.98
CA LEU A 158 6.79 8.76 -23.43
C LEU A 158 8.22 9.31 -23.47
N LEU A 159 8.73 9.59 -22.27
CA LEU A 159 10.04 10.22 -22.05
C LEU A 159 11.19 9.32 -22.51
N ASP A 160 12.26 9.96 -22.96
CA ASP A 160 13.47 9.28 -23.41
C ASP A 160 14.63 9.51 -22.44
N PHE A 161 15.29 8.42 -22.05
CA PHE A 161 16.37 8.45 -21.06
C PHE A 161 17.56 7.65 -21.58
N GLU A 162 18.72 8.30 -21.67
CA GLU A 162 19.96 7.64 -22.09
C GLU A 162 20.44 6.61 -21.07
N ILE A 163 21.02 5.52 -21.56
CA ILE A 163 21.71 4.53 -20.73
C ILE A 163 23.13 5.04 -20.49
N PRO A 164 23.50 5.40 -19.24
CA PRO A 164 24.82 5.96 -18.97
C PRO A 164 25.94 5.02 -19.39
N GLY A 165 26.90 5.52 -20.19
CA GLY A 165 28.07 4.77 -20.63
C GLY A 165 27.82 3.74 -21.75
N SER A 166 26.63 3.72 -22.36
CA SER A 166 26.36 2.86 -23.52
C SER A 166 27.17 3.29 -24.76
N SER A 167 27.68 2.32 -25.50
CA SER A 167 28.36 2.52 -26.78
C SER A 167 27.97 1.41 -27.77
N PRO A 168 27.26 1.71 -28.89
CA PRO A 168 26.75 3.04 -29.26
C PRO A 168 25.75 3.59 -28.23
N ALA A 169 25.50 4.90 -28.28
CA ALA A 169 24.52 5.53 -27.40
C ALA A 169 23.15 4.85 -27.54
N GLN A 170 22.59 4.42 -26.42
CA GLN A 170 21.31 3.74 -26.33
C GLN A 170 20.44 4.44 -25.29
N THR A 171 19.13 4.27 -25.43
CA THR A 171 18.15 4.75 -24.44
C THR A 171 17.41 3.59 -23.82
N TYR A 172 16.99 3.75 -22.56
CA TYR A 172 16.21 2.73 -21.86
C TYR A 172 14.89 2.49 -22.60
N GLU A 173 14.53 1.22 -22.79
CA GLU A 173 13.19 0.91 -23.28
C GLU A 173 12.16 1.24 -22.22
N ALA A 174 10.93 1.58 -22.63
CA ALA A 174 9.86 1.86 -21.69
C ALA A 174 8.47 1.52 -22.24
N VAL A 175 7.53 1.30 -21.34
CA VAL A 175 6.09 1.21 -21.65
C VAL A 175 5.35 2.26 -20.85
N LEU A 176 4.64 3.17 -21.51
CA LEU A 176 3.68 4.06 -20.87
C LEU A 176 2.33 3.36 -20.75
N ASP A 177 1.76 3.38 -19.56
CA ASP A 177 0.44 2.82 -19.25
C ASP A 177 -0.49 3.96 -18.88
N SER A 178 -1.49 4.21 -19.73
CA SER A 178 -2.49 5.25 -19.48
C SER A 178 -3.52 4.86 -18.43
N LEU A 179 -3.61 3.57 -18.05
CA LEU A 179 -4.50 3.06 -17.01
C LEU A 179 -3.79 3.00 -15.65
N ALA A 180 -3.05 4.06 -15.37
CA ALA A 180 -2.21 4.20 -14.19
C ALA A 180 -2.08 5.67 -13.78
N GLY A 181 -1.49 5.87 -12.61
CA GLY A 181 -1.26 7.18 -12.04
C GLY A 181 -1.10 7.08 -10.53
N PHE A 182 -1.81 7.90 -9.77
CA PHE A 182 -1.74 7.83 -8.31
C PHE A 182 -3.04 8.21 -7.61
N THR A 183 -3.23 7.67 -6.42
CA THR A 183 -4.28 8.10 -5.51
C THR A 183 -3.74 9.10 -4.49
N LYS A 184 -4.50 10.12 -4.14
CA LYS A 184 -4.22 11.03 -3.03
C LYS A 184 -4.54 10.35 -1.70
N CYS A 185 -3.61 9.54 -1.19
CA CYS A 185 -3.90 8.49 -0.20
C CYS A 185 -4.48 9.02 1.12
N SER A 186 -3.92 10.09 1.69
CA SER A 186 -4.45 10.72 2.90
C SER A 186 -5.85 11.32 2.68
N GLU A 187 -6.06 12.06 1.59
CA GLU A 187 -7.39 12.62 1.24
C GLU A 187 -8.42 11.52 1.00
N ALA A 188 -8.00 10.42 0.38
CA ALA A 188 -8.81 9.24 0.17
C ALA A 188 -9.22 8.58 1.51
N CYS A 189 -8.30 8.43 2.47
CA CYS A 189 -8.64 7.91 3.79
C CYS A 189 -9.61 8.85 4.53
N ALA A 190 -9.36 10.15 4.48
CA ALA A 190 -10.28 11.15 5.04
C ALA A 190 -11.68 11.07 4.41
N TYR A 191 -11.77 10.88 3.09
CA TYR A 191 -13.04 10.67 2.40
C TYR A 191 -13.77 9.41 2.87
N PHE A 192 -13.09 8.27 2.94
CA PHE A 192 -13.70 7.01 3.42
C PHE A 192 -14.09 7.06 4.90
N HIS A 193 -13.32 7.77 5.73
CA HIS A 193 -13.69 8.04 7.12
C HIS A 193 -14.99 8.86 7.21
N LYS A 194 -15.11 9.95 6.45
CA LYS A 194 -16.36 10.75 6.38
C LYS A 194 -17.53 9.93 5.84
N LEU A 195 -17.31 9.09 4.82
CA LEU A 195 -18.33 8.20 4.27
C LEU A 195 -18.83 7.19 5.32
N ALA A 196 -17.93 6.57 6.07
CA ALA A 196 -18.27 5.66 7.15
C ALA A 196 -19.05 6.36 8.28
N LEU A 197 -18.67 7.59 8.66
CA LEU A 197 -19.42 8.40 9.63
C LEU A 197 -20.86 8.66 9.17
N ARG A 198 -21.06 9.03 7.90
CA ARG A 198 -22.41 9.22 7.32
C ARG A 198 -23.25 7.93 7.34
N GLN A 199 -22.60 6.77 7.33
CA GLN A 199 -23.24 5.45 7.43
C GLN A 199 -23.44 4.98 8.89
N GLY A 200 -23.14 5.82 9.88
CA GLY A 200 -23.36 5.52 11.30
C GLY A 200 -22.26 4.67 11.95
N VAL A 201 -21.09 4.53 11.32
CA VAL A 201 -19.94 3.87 11.93
C VAL A 201 -19.41 4.73 13.09
N ALA A 202 -19.20 4.10 14.25
CA ALA A 202 -18.59 4.77 15.40
C ALA A 202 -17.07 4.74 15.31
N PHE A 203 -16.39 5.85 15.64
CA PHE A 203 -14.94 5.94 15.66
C PHE A 203 -14.40 6.29 17.06
N HIS A 204 -13.33 5.60 17.44
CA HIS A 204 -12.59 5.80 18.67
C HIS A 204 -11.14 6.05 18.30
N PHE A 205 -10.68 7.29 18.46
CA PHE A 205 -9.34 7.72 18.08
C PHE A 205 -8.50 8.16 19.27
N GLY A 206 -7.19 8.22 19.03
CA GLY A 206 -6.19 8.70 19.97
C GLY A 206 -5.55 7.62 20.86
N PRO A 207 -4.45 7.98 21.53
CA PRO A 207 -3.53 7.04 22.17
C PRO A 207 -4.11 6.30 23.38
N GLU A 208 -5.26 6.73 23.89
CA GLU A 208 -5.94 6.12 25.03
C GLU A 208 -7.30 5.52 24.66
N LYS A 209 -8.20 6.33 24.10
CA LYS A 209 -9.58 5.93 23.76
C LYS A 209 -9.65 4.99 22.55
N GLY A 210 -8.78 5.20 21.56
CA GLY A 210 -8.77 4.42 20.32
C GLY A 210 -7.66 3.37 20.24
N ALA A 211 -6.61 3.51 21.05
CA ALA A 211 -5.53 2.55 21.08
C ALA A 211 -5.99 1.21 21.69
N PHE A 212 -5.78 0.13 20.93
CA PHE A 212 -6.04 -1.23 21.38
C PHE A 212 -5.14 -1.62 22.56
N ASP A 213 -5.74 -2.23 23.58
CA ASP A 213 -5.05 -2.79 24.74
C ASP A 213 -5.06 -4.32 24.73
N GLY A 214 -6.22 -4.93 24.44
CA GLY A 214 -6.36 -6.38 24.44
C GLY A 214 -7.70 -6.87 23.92
N MET A 215 -7.77 -8.17 23.62
CA MET A 215 -9.00 -8.86 23.28
C MET A 215 -9.80 -9.19 24.55
N ILE A 216 -11.12 -9.04 24.51
CA ILE A 216 -12.00 -9.59 25.55
C ILE A 216 -12.33 -11.02 25.15
N GLU A 217 -11.90 -11.99 25.94
CA GLU A 217 -11.99 -13.41 25.59
C GLU A 217 -12.83 -14.19 26.61
N GLU A 218 -13.65 -15.10 26.11
CA GLU A 218 -14.46 -16.04 26.92
C GLU A 218 -14.09 -17.48 26.59
N SER A 219 -14.34 -18.39 27.54
CA SER A 219 -14.29 -19.83 27.30
C SER A 219 -15.26 -20.21 26.18
N SER A 220 -14.84 -21.06 25.25
CA SER A 220 -15.71 -21.57 24.20
C SER A 220 -15.98 -23.06 24.38
N SER A 221 -17.03 -23.56 23.72
CA SER A 221 -17.35 -24.99 23.63
C SER A 221 -16.33 -25.77 22.78
N THR A 222 -15.49 -25.08 22.00
CA THR A 222 -14.43 -25.71 21.20
C THR A 222 -13.17 -25.89 22.07
N PRO A 223 -12.74 -27.13 22.37
CA PRO A 223 -11.60 -27.38 23.23
C PRO A 223 -10.33 -26.69 22.72
N GLY A 224 -9.60 -26.05 23.64
CA GLY A 224 -8.34 -25.36 23.34
C GLY A 224 -8.48 -24.02 22.60
N ARG A 225 -9.71 -23.55 22.33
CA ARG A 225 -9.96 -22.26 21.66
C ARG A 225 -10.79 -21.34 22.52
N LYS A 226 -10.39 -20.06 22.54
CA LYS A 226 -11.16 -18.98 23.15
C LYS A 226 -12.03 -18.30 22.11
N LYS A 227 -13.09 -17.65 22.58
CA LYS A 227 -13.96 -16.79 21.76
C LYS A 227 -13.66 -15.33 22.09
N ALA A 228 -13.40 -14.51 21.07
CA ALA A 228 -13.37 -13.07 21.25
C ALA A 228 -14.81 -12.52 21.31
N VAL A 229 -15.07 -11.65 22.27
CA VAL A 229 -16.40 -11.02 22.47
C VAL A 229 -16.32 -9.49 22.50
N GLY A 230 -15.17 -8.93 22.13
CA GLY A 230 -14.94 -7.50 22.13
C GLY A 230 -13.47 -7.11 22.25
N VAL A 231 -13.23 -5.82 22.40
CA VAL A 231 -11.90 -5.23 22.56
C VAL A 231 -11.85 -4.34 23.79
N LYS A 232 -10.68 -4.26 24.41
CA LYS A 232 -10.35 -3.30 25.46
C LYS A 232 -9.40 -2.25 24.90
N THR A 233 -9.61 -0.98 25.26
CA THR A 233 -8.76 0.15 24.86
C THR A 233 -7.84 0.60 26.00
N LYS A 234 -6.79 1.36 25.69
CA LYS A 234 -5.75 1.77 26.66
C LYS A 234 -6.27 2.62 27.82
N ASN A 235 -7.40 3.31 27.65
CA ASN A 235 -8.10 3.99 28.74
C ASN A 235 -8.86 3.03 29.70
N GLY A 236 -8.79 1.72 29.48
CA GLY A 236 -9.46 0.70 30.29
C GLY A 236 -10.90 0.37 29.88
N ALA A 237 -11.47 1.05 28.88
CA ALA A 237 -12.84 0.81 28.44
C ALA A 237 -12.99 -0.51 27.67
N SER A 238 -14.14 -1.16 27.85
CA SER A 238 -14.50 -2.43 27.21
C SER A 238 -15.59 -2.22 26.16
N HIS A 239 -15.38 -2.72 24.96
CA HIS A 239 -16.29 -2.59 23.82
C HIS A 239 -16.68 -3.99 23.32
N LYS A 240 -17.93 -4.39 23.54
CA LYS A 240 -18.44 -5.69 23.09
C LYS A 240 -18.68 -5.72 21.58
N ALA A 241 -18.39 -6.86 20.95
CA ALA A 241 -18.69 -7.12 19.54
C ALA A 241 -18.88 -8.62 19.28
N ASP A 242 -19.66 -8.97 18.26
CA ASP A 242 -19.83 -10.35 17.81
C ASP A 242 -18.61 -10.86 17.04
N VAL A 243 -17.93 -9.96 16.32
CA VAL A 243 -16.69 -10.24 15.59
C VAL A 243 -15.69 -9.12 15.86
N VAL A 244 -14.45 -9.46 16.18
CA VAL A 244 -13.33 -8.53 16.20
C VAL A 244 -12.52 -8.67 14.92
N VAL A 245 -12.35 -7.56 14.20
CA VAL A 245 -11.54 -7.47 13.00
C VAL A 245 -10.20 -6.81 13.34
N VAL A 246 -9.09 -7.44 12.99
CA VAL A 246 -7.76 -6.84 13.08
C VAL A 246 -7.29 -6.37 11.70
N ALA A 247 -7.22 -5.05 11.52
CA ALA A 247 -6.78 -4.36 10.30
C ALA A 247 -5.65 -3.36 10.60
N ALA A 248 -4.75 -3.73 11.52
CA ALA A 248 -3.77 -2.84 12.14
C ALA A 248 -2.45 -2.69 11.38
N GLY A 249 -2.42 -2.98 10.07
CA GLY A 249 -1.23 -2.84 9.24
C GLY A 249 0.01 -3.53 9.83
N SER A 250 1.13 -2.81 9.90
CA SER A 250 2.41 -3.33 10.43
C SER A 250 2.40 -3.63 11.94
N SER A 251 1.33 -3.24 12.65
CA SER A 251 1.09 -3.58 14.04
C SER A 251 0.26 -4.88 14.22
N THR A 252 -0.12 -5.55 13.13
CA THR A 252 -1.02 -6.72 13.19
C THR A 252 -0.40 -7.90 13.94
N THR A 253 0.88 -8.21 13.74
CA THR A 253 1.53 -9.36 14.40
C THR A 253 1.70 -9.16 15.89
N GLN A 254 1.75 -7.91 16.37
CA GLN A 254 1.79 -7.59 17.79
C GLN A 254 0.42 -7.76 18.46
N ILE A 255 -0.67 -7.69 17.69
CA ILE A 255 -2.05 -7.95 18.16
C ILE A 255 -2.40 -9.43 18.03
N LEU A 256 -1.99 -10.06 16.92
CA LEU A 256 -2.21 -11.48 16.62
C LEU A 256 -0.86 -12.17 16.36
N PRO A 257 -0.13 -12.59 17.41
CA PRO A 257 1.18 -13.24 17.27
C PRO A 257 1.17 -14.49 16.41
N GLU A 258 0.02 -15.15 16.27
CA GLU A 258 -0.16 -16.35 15.45
C GLU A 258 0.07 -16.12 13.95
N LEU A 259 -0.01 -14.86 13.51
CA LEU A 259 0.31 -14.46 12.15
C LEU A 259 1.81 -14.28 11.91
N SER A 260 2.69 -14.39 12.90
CA SER A 260 4.12 -14.08 12.74
C SER A 260 4.84 -14.99 11.75
N TYR A 261 4.34 -16.21 11.51
CA TYR A 261 4.82 -17.07 10.42
C TYR A 261 4.40 -16.53 9.05
N HIS A 262 3.18 -16.02 8.93
CA HIS A 262 2.55 -15.61 7.66
C HIS A 262 2.89 -14.18 7.24
N LEU A 263 3.23 -13.33 8.20
CA LEU A 263 3.36 -11.89 8.03
C LEU A 263 4.66 -11.37 8.65
N GLU A 264 5.22 -10.33 8.04
CA GLU A 264 6.39 -9.62 8.54
C GLU A 264 6.22 -8.12 8.36
N SER A 265 6.49 -7.36 9.42
CA SER A 265 6.58 -5.91 9.34
C SER A 265 7.84 -5.53 8.58
N SER A 266 7.71 -4.71 7.54
CA SER A 266 8.84 -4.21 6.76
C SER A 266 8.63 -2.75 6.36
N ALA A 267 9.69 -2.07 5.95
CA ALA A 267 9.66 -0.68 5.56
C ALA A 267 10.22 -0.46 4.15
N GLY A 268 9.55 0.41 3.40
CA GLY A 268 10.10 1.03 2.18
C GLY A 268 10.68 2.41 2.51
N SER A 269 11.67 2.86 1.76
CA SER A 269 12.24 4.20 1.90
C SER A 269 11.51 5.19 1.01
N VAL A 270 11.26 6.37 1.52
CA VAL A 270 10.59 7.47 0.82
C VAL A 270 11.39 8.74 1.07
N VAL A 271 11.60 9.53 0.01
CA VAL A 271 12.16 10.87 0.10
C VAL A 271 11.32 11.85 -0.71
N THR A 272 11.43 13.13 -0.40
CA THR A 272 10.81 14.19 -1.21
C THR A 272 11.84 15.22 -1.63
N PHE A 273 11.61 15.80 -2.80
CA PHE A 273 12.14 17.10 -3.22
C PHE A 273 11.01 18.11 -3.21
N ARG A 274 11.36 19.40 -3.12
CA ARG A 274 10.41 20.50 -3.22
C ARG A 274 10.74 21.33 -4.45
N VAL A 275 9.72 21.53 -5.28
CA VAL A 275 9.72 22.50 -6.37
C VAL A 275 9.04 23.77 -5.86
N ASP A 276 9.70 24.91 -6.01
CA ASP A 276 9.14 26.21 -5.66
C ASP A 276 8.08 26.60 -6.71
N GLU A 277 6.93 27.11 -6.28
CA GLU A 277 5.85 27.54 -7.18
C GLU A 277 6.26 28.74 -8.04
N THR A 278 7.26 29.50 -7.61
CA THR A 278 7.84 30.61 -8.39
C THR A 278 8.69 30.13 -9.57
N ASP A 279 9.18 28.89 -9.57
CA ASP A 279 9.83 28.28 -10.74
C ASP A 279 8.74 27.65 -11.65
N SER A 280 8.12 28.50 -12.46
CA SER A 280 7.03 28.08 -13.34
C SER A 280 7.42 26.94 -14.30
N ALA A 281 8.70 26.84 -14.67
CA ALA A 281 9.18 25.82 -15.60
C ALA A 281 9.22 24.45 -14.93
N LEU A 282 9.84 24.34 -13.75
CA LEU A 282 9.84 23.09 -12.99
C LEU A 282 8.45 22.74 -12.46
N TRP A 283 7.67 23.75 -12.07
CA TRP A 283 6.29 23.57 -11.61
C TRP A 283 5.40 22.97 -12.69
N ASP A 284 5.49 23.44 -13.94
CA ASP A 284 4.76 22.86 -15.06
C ASP A 284 5.33 21.48 -15.46
N LYS A 285 6.66 21.34 -15.52
CA LYS A 285 7.35 20.09 -15.89
C LYS A 285 6.94 18.91 -15.03
N TYR A 286 6.91 19.08 -13.70
CA TYR A 286 6.59 17.99 -12.77
C TYR A 286 5.10 17.84 -12.46
N SER A 287 4.24 18.63 -13.10
CA SER A 287 2.79 18.56 -12.92
C SER A 287 2.23 17.18 -13.31
N PRO A 288 1.12 16.71 -12.71
CA PRO A 288 0.47 15.47 -13.15
C PRO A 288 0.03 15.47 -14.63
N GLU A 289 -0.16 16.65 -15.22
CA GLU A 289 -0.54 16.84 -16.62
C GLU A 289 0.62 16.52 -17.56
N ARG A 290 1.87 16.84 -17.19
CA ARG A 290 3.06 16.62 -18.04
C ARG A 290 3.96 15.49 -17.60
N PHE A 291 4.00 15.18 -16.31
CA PHE A 291 4.87 14.15 -15.75
C PHE A 291 4.07 12.88 -15.43
N PRO A 292 4.47 11.70 -15.92
CA PRO A 292 3.88 10.44 -15.50
C PRO A 292 4.44 9.99 -14.15
N VAL A 293 3.82 8.99 -13.52
CA VAL A 293 4.57 8.17 -12.55
C VAL A 293 5.70 7.47 -13.31
N ILE A 294 6.92 7.45 -12.78
CA ILE A 294 8.02 6.68 -13.39
C ILE A 294 8.41 5.58 -12.42
N THR A 295 8.59 4.36 -12.94
CA THR A 295 9.21 3.27 -12.19
C THR A 295 10.38 2.71 -12.96
N TRP A 296 11.46 2.41 -12.25
CA TRP A 296 12.65 1.83 -12.82
C TRP A 296 13.18 0.70 -11.94
N ARG A 297 13.83 -0.26 -12.59
CA ARG A 297 14.64 -1.29 -11.95
C ARG A 297 16.08 -1.09 -12.39
N SER A 298 17.01 -1.05 -11.44
CA SER A 298 18.42 -0.83 -11.79
C SER A 298 19.09 -2.05 -12.43
N ALA A 299 18.45 -3.22 -12.36
CA ALA A 299 18.90 -4.45 -13.00
C ALA A 299 17.71 -5.35 -13.33
N PRO A 300 17.86 -6.30 -14.28
CA PRO A 300 16.86 -7.34 -14.53
C PRO A 300 16.54 -8.16 -13.27
N ARG A 301 15.34 -8.75 -13.22
CA ARG A 301 14.98 -9.70 -12.17
C ARG A 301 15.96 -10.86 -12.14
N ASN A 302 16.44 -11.21 -10.96
CA ASN A 302 17.25 -12.41 -10.80
C ASN A 302 16.39 -13.69 -10.93
N ALA A 303 17.03 -14.86 -11.00
CA ALA A 303 16.36 -16.15 -11.15
C ALA A 303 15.38 -16.49 -10.00
N VAL A 304 15.45 -15.76 -8.88
CA VAL A 304 14.58 -15.92 -7.70
C VAL A 304 13.46 -14.87 -7.69
N GLY A 305 13.32 -14.08 -8.76
CA GLY A 305 12.24 -13.10 -8.93
C GLY A 305 12.38 -11.81 -8.12
N LYS A 306 13.55 -11.55 -7.52
CA LYS A 306 13.80 -10.34 -6.70
C LYS A 306 14.15 -9.15 -7.61
N ASP A 307 13.42 -8.05 -7.42
CA ASP A 307 13.69 -6.77 -8.09
C ASP A 307 14.88 -6.07 -7.41
N SER A 308 15.99 -5.89 -8.12
CA SER A 308 17.12 -5.08 -7.65
C SER A 308 16.91 -3.62 -8.04
N GLY A 309 17.07 -2.71 -7.07
CA GLY A 309 17.04 -1.27 -7.33
C GLY A 309 15.69 -0.73 -7.81
N SER A 310 14.57 -1.32 -7.37
CA SER A 310 13.24 -0.81 -7.70
C SER A 310 13.03 0.58 -7.05
N VAL A 311 13.02 1.62 -7.88
CA VAL A 311 12.79 3.02 -7.52
C VAL A 311 11.61 3.55 -8.32
N TYR A 312 10.84 4.45 -7.72
CA TYR A 312 9.75 5.16 -8.40
C TYR A 312 9.70 6.62 -8.01
N VAL A 313 9.15 7.45 -8.89
CA VAL A 313 8.82 8.86 -8.62
C VAL A 313 7.38 9.15 -9.03
N LEU A 314 6.73 10.02 -8.28
CA LEU A 314 5.40 10.54 -8.59
C LEU A 314 5.48 12.01 -9.03
N PRO A 315 4.51 12.49 -9.84
CA PRO A 315 4.36 13.90 -10.13
C PRO A 315 4.26 14.75 -8.87
N ARG A 316 4.53 16.06 -8.99
CA ARG A 316 4.46 16.98 -7.85
C ARG A 316 3.06 17.01 -7.24
N THR A 317 3.00 17.25 -5.94
CA THR A 317 1.75 17.60 -5.26
C THR A 317 1.35 19.05 -5.56
N ALA A 318 0.17 19.45 -5.07
CA ALA A 318 -0.26 20.86 -5.09
C ALA A 318 0.70 21.76 -4.29
N ASP A 319 1.38 21.22 -3.27
CA ASP A 319 2.34 21.95 -2.44
C ASP A 319 3.80 21.84 -2.96
N GLY A 320 3.98 21.40 -4.21
CA GLY A 320 5.30 21.31 -4.85
C GLY A 320 6.16 20.11 -4.45
N LEU A 321 5.63 19.09 -3.79
CA LEU A 321 6.43 17.93 -3.37
C LEU A 321 6.54 16.88 -4.48
N VAL A 322 7.77 16.57 -4.92
CA VAL A 322 8.07 15.44 -5.81
C VAL A 322 8.58 14.28 -4.95
N LYS A 323 7.83 13.19 -4.90
CA LYS A 323 8.12 12.07 -4.01
C LYS A 323 8.77 10.92 -4.75
N ILE A 324 9.87 10.41 -4.19
CA ILE A 324 10.59 9.23 -4.68
C ILE A 324 10.51 8.12 -3.62
N GLY A 325 10.21 6.89 -4.04
CA GLY A 325 10.25 5.74 -3.16
C GLY A 325 11.19 4.66 -3.67
N PHE A 326 11.85 3.99 -2.73
CA PHE A 326 12.73 2.85 -2.98
C PHE A 326 12.15 1.59 -2.32
N ARG A 327 11.99 0.55 -3.14
CA ARG A 327 11.42 -0.76 -2.81
C ARG A 327 12.38 -1.92 -3.08
N GLY A 328 13.60 -1.65 -3.57
CA GLY A 328 14.59 -2.69 -3.85
C GLY A 328 15.02 -3.48 -2.60
N ILE A 329 14.96 -2.85 -1.43
CA ILE A 329 15.13 -3.52 -0.13
C ILE A 329 13.92 -3.17 0.74
N LYS A 330 13.27 -4.19 1.29
CA LYS A 330 12.17 -4.05 2.25
C LYS A 330 12.73 -4.16 3.67
N PHE A 331 13.15 -3.06 4.28
CA PHE A 331 13.91 -3.10 5.52
C PHE A 331 13.11 -3.69 6.70
N THR A 332 13.77 -4.44 7.58
CA THR A 332 13.18 -5.04 8.79
C THR A 332 13.84 -4.48 10.04
N ASN A 333 13.21 -4.65 11.19
CA ASN A 333 13.76 -4.23 12.49
C ASN A 333 13.45 -5.33 13.50
N PHE A 334 14.35 -6.31 13.58
CA PHE A 334 14.17 -7.48 14.43
C PHE A 334 14.38 -7.13 15.91
N GLN A 335 13.32 -7.31 16.69
CA GLN A 335 13.29 -7.14 18.14
C GLN A 335 12.94 -8.47 18.82
N PRO A 336 13.25 -8.66 20.12
CA PRO A 336 12.83 -9.85 20.85
C PRO A 336 11.33 -10.10 20.69
N ALA A 337 10.97 -11.34 20.34
CA ALA A 337 9.59 -11.76 20.26
C ALA A 337 8.99 -11.88 21.68
N PRO A 338 7.70 -11.56 21.88
CA PRO A 338 7.06 -11.73 23.17
C PRO A 338 6.97 -13.22 23.54
N PRO A 339 6.95 -13.53 24.85
CA PRO A 339 6.70 -14.90 25.32
C PRO A 339 5.39 -15.43 24.72
N GLY A 340 5.42 -16.65 24.18
CA GLY A 340 4.23 -17.30 23.61
C GLY A 340 3.90 -16.96 22.16
N ALA A 341 4.77 -16.23 21.44
CA ALA A 341 4.65 -16.11 19.99
C ALA A 341 4.71 -17.50 19.33
N SER A 342 3.73 -17.84 18.50
CA SER A 342 3.64 -19.15 17.85
C SER A 342 4.81 -19.44 16.90
N PHE A 343 5.40 -18.37 16.37
CA PHE A 343 6.57 -18.42 15.52
C PHE A 343 7.46 -17.18 15.77
N ASN A 344 8.77 -17.38 15.69
CA ASN A 344 9.79 -16.34 15.71
C ASN A 344 11.01 -16.82 14.91
N GLN A 345 11.88 -15.90 14.52
CA GLN A 345 13.15 -16.19 13.87
C GLN A 345 14.27 -15.88 14.85
N GLU A 346 14.91 -16.93 15.36
CA GLU A 346 16.02 -16.82 16.33
C GLU A 346 15.64 -16.00 17.59
N GLY A 347 14.42 -16.23 18.11
CA GLY A 347 13.90 -15.50 19.27
C GLY A 347 13.42 -14.08 18.96
N LYS A 348 13.38 -13.68 17.68
CA LYS A 348 13.04 -12.31 17.25
C LYS A 348 11.95 -12.27 16.19
N TRP A 349 11.36 -11.09 16.04
CA TRP A 349 10.43 -10.76 14.96
C TRP A 349 10.60 -9.30 14.53
N SER A 350 10.21 -8.96 13.30
CA SER A 350 10.30 -7.58 12.83
C SER A 350 9.12 -6.74 13.32
N VAL A 351 9.41 -5.57 13.89
CA VAL A 351 8.40 -4.61 14.36
C VAL A 351 8.72 -3.20 13.84
N PRO A 352 7.74 -2.30 13.67
CA PRO A 352 8.01 -0.93 13.25
C PRO A 352 9.01 -0.21 14.14
N LEU A 353 9.91 0.57 13.54
CA LEU A 353 10.76 1.51 14.27
C LEU A 353 9.91 2.62 14.92
N PRO A 354 10.39 3.27 16.00
CA PRO A 354 9.78 4.49 16.53
C PRO A 354 9.68 5.62 15.48
N PRO A 355 8.72 6.57 15.62
CA PRO A 355 8.53 7.65 14.65
C PRO A 355 9.76 8.50 14.37
N ALA A 356 10.55 8.81 15.40
CA ALA A 356 11.77 9.61 15.26
C ALA A 356 12.80 8.92 14.35
N ASP A 357 13.01 7.62 14.55
CA ASP A 357 14.00 6.83 13.81
C ASP A 357 13.56 6.57 12.37
N CYS A 358 12.24 6.59 12.11
CA CYS A 358 11.71 6.49 10.76
C CYS A 358 12.05 7.69 9.86
N ARG A 359 12.62 8.78 10.38
CA ARG A 359 13.07 9.90 9.53
C ARG A 359 14.39 9.60 8.84
N ILE A 360 15.12 8.55 9.24
CA ILE A 360 16.42 8.20 8.67
C ILE A 360 16.23 7.09 7.63
N VAL A 361 16.66 7.34 6.39
CA VAL A 361 16.66 6.33 5.33
C VAL A 361 18.03 5.62 5.29
N PRO A 362 18.08 4.27 5.24
CA PRO A 362 19.34 3.54 5.18
C PRO A 362 20.18 3.86 3.94
N GLU A 363 21.51 3.79 4.08
CA GLU A 363 22.45 4.19 3.02
C GLU A 363 22.23 3.48 1.67
N PRO A 364 21.96 2.16 1.60
CA PRO A 364 21.67 1.51 0.32
C PRO A 364 20.47 2.11 -0.42
N ALA A 365 19.47 2.60 0.32
CA ALA A 365 18.32 3.28 -0.28
C ALA A 365 18.69 4.69 -0.76
N ARG A 366 19.49 5.44 0.02
CA ARG A 366 19.98 6.77 -0.36
C ARG A 366 20.76 6.72 -1.66
N GLU A 367 21.70 5.77 -1.77
CA GLU A 367 22.53 5.62 -2.96
C GLU A 367 21.73 5.19 -4.19
N ALA A 368 20.79 4.26 -4.03
CA ALA A 368 19.88 3.87 -5.11
C ALA A 368 19.02 5.05 -5.60
N ILE A 369 18.54 5.89 -4.68
CA ILE A 369 17.74 7.07 -5.01
C ILE A 369 18.60 8.14 -5.69
N LYS A 370 19.81 8.43 -5.20
CA LYS A 370 20.71 9.40 -5.84
C LYS A 370 21.04 8.98 -7.28
N LYS A 371 21.31 7.69 -7.50
CA LYS A 371 21.53 7.14 -8.86
C LYS A 371 20.29 7.33 -9.73
N PHE A 372 19.09 7.04 -9.22
CA PHE A 372 17.85 7.27 -9.94
C PHE A 372 17.66 8.75 -10.29
N VAL A 373 17.92 9.66 -9.34
CA VAL A 373 17.82 11.11 -9.54
C VAL A 373 18.78 11.57 -10.63
N SER A 374 20.05 11.16 -10.58
CA SER A 374 21.04 11.56 -11.61
C SER A 374 20.66 11.11 -13.03
N THR A 375 19.93 10.00 -13.17
CA THR A 375 19.53 9.46 -14.47
C THR A 375 18.21 10.06 -14.97
N PHE A 376 17.20 10.17 -14.11
CA PHE A 376 15.82 10.45 -14.53
C PHE A 376 15.32 11.85 -14.12
N LEU A 377 15.98 12.50 -13.17
CA LEU A 377 15.57 13.77 -12.58
C LEU A 377 16.81 14.68 -12.38
N PRO A 378 17.57 14.99 -13.44
CA PRO A 378 18.81 15.75 -13.31
C PRO A 378 18.64 17.13 -12.67
N ASP A 379 17.43 17.71 -12.72
CA ASP A 379 17.10 18.97 -12.06
C ASP A 379 17.22 18.90 -10.52
N PHE A 380 17.18 17.69 -9.94
CA PHE A 380 17.41 17.46 -8.51
C PHE A 380 18.80 16.87 -8.21
N ALA A 381 19.69 16.75 -9.21
CA ALA A 381 21.03 16.23 -8.99
C ALA A 381 21.84 17.15 -8.06
N GLY A 382 22.33 16.60 -6.95
CA GLY A 382 23.06 17.37 -5.94
C GLY A 382 22.18 18.20 -5.00
N VAL A 383 20.85 18.16 -5.15
CA VAL A 383 19.90 18.81 -4.22
C VAL A 383 19.69 17.91 -3.01
N ASP A 384 19.63 18.52 -1.82
CA ASP A 384 19.30 17.80 -0.59
C ASP A 384 17.83 17.39 -0.55
N PHE A 385 17.55 16.26 0.11
CA PHE A 385 16.17 15.81 0.30
C PHE A 385 15.42 16.81 1.21
N ASN A 386 14.23 17.25 0.78
CA ASN A 386 13.32 18.07 1.58
C ASN A 386 12.80 17.28 2.80
N SER A 387 12.49 16.00 2.62
CA SER A 387 12.15 15.09 3.73
C SER A 387 12.45 13.64 3.41
N THR A 388 12.56 12.83 4.44
CA THR A 388 12.89 11.40 4.39
C THR A 388 11.99 10.61 5.35
N LYS A 389 11.55 9.42 4.95
CA LYS A 389 10.66 8.57 5.76
C LYS A 389 10.85 7.08 5.43
N LEU A 390 10.97 6.26 6.46
CA LEU A 390 10.73 4.81 6.40
C LEU A 390 9.23 4.56 6.62
N CYS A 391 8.56 4.10 5.57
CA CYS A 391 7.14 3.78 5.59
C CYS A 391 6.95 2.29 5.89
N TRP A 392 6.45 1.98 7.09
CA TRP A 392 6.21 0.62 7.55
C TRP A 392 4.88 0.05 7.02
N TYR A 393 4.92 -1.17 6.51
CA TYR A 393 3.77 -1.95 6.09
C TYR A 393 3.99 -3.43 6.42
N THR A 394 3.09 -4.30 5.98
CA THR A 394 3.13 -5.74 6.28
C THR A 394 3.26 -6.53 5.00
N ASP A 395 4.37 -7.24 4.82
CA ASP A 395 4.51 -8.23 3.76
C ASP A 395 3.92 -9.57 4.21
N SER A 396 3.33 -10.29 3.26
CA SER A 396 2.93 -11.68 3.41
C SER A 396 3.87 -12.61 2.65
N LEU A 397 3.66 -13.92 2.85
CA LEU A 397 4.40 -15.02 2.23
C LEU A 397 4.55 -14.91 0.70
N ASP A 398 3.54 -14.37 0.03
CA ASP A 398 3.35 -14.41 -1.42
C ASP A 398 2.99 -13.05 -2.04
N ASN A 399 3.15 -11.96 -1.29
CA ASN A 399 2.63 -10.62 -1.62
C ASN A 399 1.10 -10.54 -1.77
N SER A 400 0.34 -11.59 -1.41
CA SER A 400 -1.12 -11.54 -1.40
C SER A 400 -1.67 -11.11 -0.04
N PHE A 401 -2.84 -10.47 0.02
CA PHE A 401 -3.44 -10.08 1.31
C PHE A 401 -3.81 -11.30 2.15
N VAL A 402 -4.00 -11.09 3.45
CA VAL A 402 -4.55 -12.09 4.38
C VAL A 402 -5.84 -11.51 4.92
N ILE A 403 -6.96 -12.04 4.40
CA ILE A 403 -8.33 -11.62 4.72
C ILE A 403 -9.16 -12.88 4.99
N ASP A 404 -9.22 -13.29 6.26
CA ASP A 404 -9.89 -14.51 6.69
C ASP A 404 -10.19 -14.51 8.19
N TYR A 405 -10.95 -15.51 8.65
CA TYR A 405 -11.07 -15.82 10.07
C TYR A 405 -9.77 -16.43 10.62
N VAL A 406 -9.42 -16.06 11.84
CA VAL A 406 -8.25 -16.59 12.54
C VAL A 406 -8.60 -17.98 13.11
N PRO A 407 -7.93 -19.07 12.67
CA PRO A 407 -8.41 -20.44 12.91
C PRO A 407 -8.30 -20.90 14.37
N THR A 408 -7.46 -20.25 15.18
CA THR A 408 -7.25 -20.52 16.61
C THR A 408 -8.37 -19.97 17.50
N TYR A 409 -9.19 -19.04 16.98
CA TYR A 409 -10.33 -18.49 17.69
C TYR A 409 -11.60 -19.28 17.36
N ALA A 410 -12.42 -19.52 18.39
CA ALA A 410 -13.70 -20.22 18.24
C ALA A 410 -14.76 -19.33 17.58
N ASP A 411 -15.83 -19.96 17.10
CA ASP A 411 -17.06 -19.32 16.62
C ASP A 411 -16.87 -18.26 15.52
N LYS A 412 -15.75 -18.28 14.79
CA LYS A 412 -15.41 -17.23 13.83
C LYS A 412 -15.46 -15.83 14.48
N SER A 413 -14.96 -15.73 15.71
CA SER A 413 -15.01 -14.50 16.51
C SER A 413 -13.91 -13.49 16.19
N VAL A 414 -12.82 -13.92 15.54
CA VAL A 414 -11.74 -13.03 15.11
C VAL A 414 -11.50 -13.16 13.62
N PHE A 415 -11.51 -12.02 12.93
CA PHE A 415 -11.23 -11.88 11.50
C PHE A 415 -10.01 -10.98 11.32
N VAL A 416 -9.22 -11.21 10.29
CA VAL A 416 -8.08 -10.36 9.95
C VAL A 416 -8.28 -9.78 8.56
N ALA A 417 -7.86 -8.52 8.35
CA ALA A 417 -7.80 -7.90 7.03
C ALA A 417 -6.48 -7.10 6.92
N THR A 418 -5.42 -7.76 6.44
CA THR A 418 -4.04 -7.23 6.51
C THR A 418 -3.15 -7.75 5.36
N GLY A 419 -1.83 -7.58 5.49
CA GLY A 419 -0.85 -8.16 4.56
C GLY A 419 -0.73 -7.34 3.27
N GLY A 420 -0.91 -6.02 3.35
CA GLY A 420 -1.00 -5.13 2.21
C GLY A 420 0.21 -5.10 1.26
N SER A 421 1.35 -5.70 1.63
CA SER A 421 2.52 -6.01 0.79
C SER A 421 3.04 -4.87 -0.08
N GLY A 422 2.78 -3.63 0.37
CA GLY A 422 3.11 -2.39 -0.32
C GLY A 422 2.26 -2.07 -1.57
N HIS A 423 1.08 -2.68 -1.75
CA HIS A 423 0.16 -2.36 -2.84
C HIS A 423 -1.32 -2.22 -2.44
N GLY A 424 -1.67 -2.35 -1.16
CA GLY A 424 -3.05 -2.30 -0.68
C GLY A 424 -3.81 -0.98 -0.92
N ALA A 425 -3.12 0.17 -0.92
CA ALA A 425 -3.76 1.49 -0.93
C ALA A 425 -4.66 1.75 -2.13
N LYS A 426 -4.29 1.23 -3.30
CA LYS A 426 -5.05 1.44 -4.53
C LYS A 426 -6.43 0.81 -4.48
N PHE A 427 -6.64 -0.24 -3.67
CA PHE A 427 -7.87 -1.00 -3.60
C PHE A 427 -8.87 -0.49 -2.55
N LEU A 428 -8.60 0.66 -1.91
CA LEU A 428 -9.49 1.24 -0.89
C LEU A 428 -10.99 1.26 -1.27
N PRO A 429 -11.39 1.49 -2.53
CA PRO A 429 -12.82 1.48 -2.89
C PRO A 429 -13.49 0.11 -2.97
N VAL A 430 -12.72 -0.95 -3.22
CA VAL A 430 -13.28 -2.28 -3.55
C VAL A 430 -12.91 -3.36 -2.53
N LEU A 431 -11.77 -3.22 -1.85
CA LEU A 431 -11.23 -4.24 -0.95
C LEU A 431 -12.21 -4.64 0.15
N GLY A 432 -12.89 -3.66 0.74
CA GLY A 432 -13.86 -3.85 1.81
C GLY A 432 -15.07 -4.64 1.37
N GLU A 433 -15.53 -4.46 0.12
CA GLU A 433 -16.68 -5.19 -0.42
C GLU A 433 -16.34 -6.70 -0.52
N HIS A 434 -15.15 -7.04 -1.04
CA HIS A 434 -14.65 -8.41 -1.07
C HIS A 434 -14.40 -8.97 0.33
N ALA A 435 -13.80 -8.18 1.23
CA ALA A 435 -13.52 -8.61 2.59
C ALA A 435 -14.79 -8.85 3.41
N ALA A 436 -15.83 -8.02 3.23
CA ALA A 436 -17.12 -8.19 3.88
C ALA A 436 -17.86 -9.43 3.35
N ASP A 437 -17.81 -9.70 2.05
CA ASP A 437 -18.36 -10.94 1.46
C ASP A 437 -17.68 -12.19 2.03
N ILE A 438 -16.34 -12.18 2.18
CA ILE A 438 -15.60 -13.26 2.85
C ILE A 438 -16.00 -13.39 4.32
N LEU A 439 -16.14 -12.28 5.05
CA LEU A 439 -16.57 -12.29 6.45
C LEU A 439 -17.97 -12.93 6.59
N GLN A 440 -18.91 -12.60 5.70
CA GLN A 440 -20.28 -13.12 5.74
C GLN A 440 -20.38 -14.59 5.36
N HIS A 441 -19.63 -15.01 4.34
CA HIS A 441 -19.87 -16.29 3.67
C HIS A 441 -18.75 -17.32 3.84
N GLY A 442 -17.57 -16.91 4.32
CA GLY A 442 -16.39 -17.76 4.45
C GLY A 442 -16.02 -18.38 3.11
N ASP A 443 -15.89 -19.70 3.06
CA ASP A 443 -15.54 -20.43 1.83
C ASP A 443 -16.63 -20.41 0.75
N ARG A 444 -17.84 -19.95 1.06
CA ARG A 444 -18.93 -19.73 0.08
C ARG A 444 -18.97 -18.29 -0.47
N SER A 445 -17.94 -17.51 -0.20
CA SER A 445 -17.75 -16.16 -0.73
C SER A 445 -17.81 -16.15 -2.26
N THR A 446 -18.43 -15.12 -2.82
CA THR A 446 -18.50 -14.87 -4.27
C THR A 446 -17.28 -14.10 -4.78
N SER A 447 -16.48 -13.55 -3.87
CA SER A 447 -15.22 -12.89 -4.19
C SER A 447 -14.25 -13.82 -4.92
N PHE A 448 -13.85 -13.46 -6.13
CA PHE A 448 -12.80 -14.17 -6.86
C PHE A 448 -11.43 -14.09 -6.16
N MET A 449 -11.28 -13.20 -5.17
CA MET A 449 -10.08 -13.09 -4.35
C MET A 449 -10.06 -14.06 -3.17
N ARG A 450 -11.18 -14.71 -2.82
CA ARG A 450 -11.27 -15.63 -1.66
C ARG A 450 -10.17 -16.70 -1.65
N PRO A 451 -9.87 -17.42 -2.76
CA PRO A 451 -8.81 -18.43 -2.77
C PRO A 451 -7.42 -17.86 -2.48
N HIS A 452 -7.19 -16.60 -2.83
CA HIS A 452 -5.90 -15.90 -2.72
C HIS A 452 -5.71 -15.19 -1.37
N TRP A 453 -6.80 -14.85 -0.67
CA TRP A 453 -6.76 -14.10 0.59
C TRP A 453 -6.94 -14.95 1.83
N ARG A 454 -7.13 -16.26 1.68
CA ARG A 454 -7.29 -17.19 2.80
C ARG A 454 -6.12 -17.18 3.78
N TRP A 455 -6.36 -17.73 4.97
CA TRP A 455 -5.29 -18.16 5.86
C TRP A 455 -4.49 -19.32 5.20
N ARG A 456 -3.15 -19.26 5.25
CA ARG A 456 -2.24 -20.08 4.40
C ARG A 456 -1.23 -20.89 5.21
N GLU A 457 -1.70 -21.89 5.94
CA GLU A 457 -0.81 -22.79 6.72
C GLU A 457 0.12 -23.62 5.83
N ASP A 458 -0.29 -23.84 4.58
CA ASP A 458 0.40 -24.63 3.57
C ASP A 458 1.46 -23.85 2.78
N ALA A 459 1.49 -22.52 2.91
CA ALA A 459 2.42 -21.69 2.17
C ALA A 459 3.80 -21.63 2.84
N ARG A 460 4.86 -21.70 2.03
CA ARG A 460 6.25 -21.55 2.50
C ARG A 460 6.57 -20.07 2.74
N ARG A 461 7.43 -19.79 3.74
CA ARG A 461 8.05 -18.46 3.87
C ARG A 461 8.91 -18.18 2.64
N GLY A 462 8.56 -17.10 1.96
CA GLY A 462 9.23 -16.56 0.78
C GLY A 462 9.13 -15.04 0.81
N ASN A 463 9.37 -14.38 -0.34
CA ASN A 463 9.26 -12.92 -0.47
C ASN A 463 10.22 -12.15 0.47
N GLY A 464 11.33 -12.79 0.87
CA GLY A 464 12.35 -12.27 1.76
C GLY A 464 12.09 -12.52 3.25
N LEU A 465 10.92 -13.04 3.63
CA LEU A 465 10.57 -13.35 5.02
C LEU A 465 11.46 -14.47 5.60
N GLU A 466 12.08 -15.26 4.73
CA GLU A 466 13.03 -16.32 5.07
C GLU A 466 14.40 -15.80 5.53
N GLU A 467 14.76 -14.54 5.23
CA GLU A 467 16.12 -14.01 5.44
C GLU A 467 16.48 -13.80 6.93
N GLY A 468 15.49 -13.58 7.81
CA GLY A 468 15.68 -13.53 9.26
C GLY A 468 16.51 -12.35 9.79
N PRO A 469 16.86 -12.36 11.09
CA PRO A 469 17.54 -11.24 11.76
C PRO A 469 19.00 -11.03 11.34
N SER A 470 19.66 -12.06 10.82
CA SER A 470 21.00 -11.97 10.24
C SER A 470 21.00 -11.55 8.76
N GLY A 471 19.81 -11.45 8.16
CA GLY A 471 19.63 -11.10 6.76
C GLY A 471 19.95 -9.64 6.43
N PRO A 472 20.18 -9.33 5.14
CA PRO A 472 20.60 -8.01 4.67
C PRO A 472 19.50 -6.94 4.74
N ARG A 473 18.26 -7.33 5.06
CA ARG A 473 17.13 -6.41 5.24
C ARG A 473 17.08 -5.79 6.64
N ASN A 474 17.70 -6.40 7.64
CA ASN A 474 17.58 -5.96 9.02
C ASN A 474 18.37 -4.66 9.26
N ILE A 475 17.69 -3.58 9.62
CA ILE A 475 18.32 -2.28 9.89
C ILE A 475 19.25 -2.38 11.11
N GLY A 476 18.92 -3.23 12.08
CA GLY A 476 19.75 -3.39 13.28
C GLY A 476 21.18 -3.90 13.03
N THR A 477 21.46 -4.47 11.84
CA THR A 477 22.81 -4.90 11.44
C THR A 477 23.53 -3.87 10.58
N MET A 478 22.84 -2.82 10.14
CA MET A 478 23.41 -1.77 9.29
C MET A 478 24.17 -0.78 10.17
N LYS A 479 25.44 -0.51 9.82
CA LYS A 479 26.22 0.56 10.46
C LYS A 479 25.55 1.89 10.13
N THR A 480 24.93 2.53 11.11
CA THR A 480 24.43 3.89 10.97
C THR A 480 25.64 4.84 11.02
N SER A 481 26.12 5.32 9.88
CA SER A 481 26.91 6.54 9.87
C SER A 481 25.95 7.71 10.06
N ALA A 482 26.20 8.52 11.09
CA ALA A 482 25.44 9.72 11.42
C ALA A 482 25.52 10.78 10.32
#